data_AF-A0A958BHC3-F1
#
_entry.id   AF-A0A958BHC3-F1
#
_cell.length_a   1.000
_cell.length_b   1.000
_cell.length_c   1.000
_cell.angle_alpha   90.00
_cell.angle_beta   90.00
_cell.angle_gamma   90.00
#
_symmetry.space_group_name_H-M   'P 1'
#
loop_
_entity.id
_entity.type
_entity.pdbx_description
1 polymer ?
#
loop_
_entity_poly.entity_id
_entity_poly.type
_entity_poly.pdbx_seq_one_letter_code
_entity_poly.pdbx_strand_id
1 'polypeptide(L)'
;PGPIVIDVAVDLVGLDRPVIDGGGAGTVLTLRAGGSRVAGFLIRGTGDRSDREDAGIRAEAGPVVIEDNRFEDVLYGINLKQAPDSLVARNVVRGRDIHIARRGDGIRIWESHGTRILDNQVLAARDVVIWYSEGLLIRGNTVREGRYGLHYMYSHDSRIEANRLERNAVGAFLMYSHDLVIEGNVMAGNHGPSGYGLALKDSDDIQVLGNVLAGNRVGLYLDGTPSSREARGRVARNHFAFNDIGVLLLPTVARNRFEANSFVENEQQVALSSRGSAAGNDWTPDGQGNYWSDYAGYDAGGDGFGDLPYQPASLFHELLIRQPELRLFALGPVHGMLDLAARAFPVFRPPALLSDTAPRTRPLPPPVAAPRRDGRPLAGLALALIGLACLVVAWGRGLDGGSRRGAHRSTTIPERGPA
;
A
#
# COMPACT_ATOMS: atom_id res chain seq x y z
N PRO A 1 15.46 -33.66 -4.74
CA PRO A 1 15.18 -33.94 -3.31
C PRO A 1 16.21 -33.23 -2.42
N GLY A 2 15.74 -32.39 -1.49
CA GLY A 2 16.55 -31.71 -0.46
C GLY A 2 16.43 -32.38 0.92
N PRO A 3 17.08 -31.85 1.98
CA PRO A 3 17.76 -30.56 2.06
C PRO A 3 19.10 -30.53 1.32
N ILE A 4 19.42 -29.41 0.67
CA ILE A 4 20.70 -29.17 -0.02
C ILE A 4 21.50 -28.14 0.78
N VAL A 5 22.79 -28.41 1.00
CA VAL A 5 23.72 -27.49 1.64
C VAL A 5 24.82 -27.12 0.65
N ILE A 6 25.05 -25.82 0.47
CA ILE A 6 26.08 -25.26 -0.39
C ILE A 6 27.20 -24.69 0.48
N ASP A 7 28.27 -25.46 0.63
CA ASP A 7 29.46 -25.10 1.42
C ASP A 7 30.61 -24.53 0.57
N VAL A 8 30.43 -24.47 -0.75
CA VAL A 8 31.38 -23.87 -1.70
C VAL A 8 30.63 -22.92 -2.64
N ALA A 9 31.26 -21.83 -3.05
CA ALA A 9 30.63 -20.84 -3.93
C ALA A 9 30.27 -21.50 -5.28
N VAL A 10 28.99 -21.46 -5.64
CA VAL A 10 28.48 -22.04 -6.89
C VAL A 10 27.37 -21.20 -7.49
N ASP A 11 27.27 -21.27 -8.83
CA ASP A 11 26.13 -20.79 -9.58
C ASP A 11 25.18 -21.96 -9.87
N LEU A 12 24.08 -22.03 -9.14
CA LEU A 12 22.96 -22.93 -9.45
C LEU A 12 21.97 -22.20 -10.36
N VAL A 13 21.84 -22.67 -11.60
CA VAL A 13 20.92 -22.11 -12.60
C VAL A 13 19.96 -23.19 -13.08
N GLY A 14 18.68 -23.01 -12.78
CA GLY A 14 17.59 -23.86 -13.23
C GLY A 14 17.03 -23.40 -14.59
N LEU A 15 16.95 -24.32 -15.55
CA LEU A 15 16.30 -24.09 -16.85
C LEU A 15 14.90 -24.70 -16.82
N ASP A 16 13.89 -23.92 -17.23
CA ASP A 16 12.47 -24.32 -17.23
C ASP A 16 11.89 -24.65 -15.84
N ARG A 17 12.35 -23.94 -14.80
CA ARG A 17 11.87 -24.07 -13.41
C ARG A 17 11.96 -25.49 -12.84
N PRO A 18 13.16 -26.10 -12.78
CA PRO A 18 13.33 -27.39 -12.12
C PRO A 18 13.00 -27.27 -10.64
N VAL A 19 12.49 -28.37 -10.06
CA VAL A 19 11.93 -28.38 -8.71
C VAL A 19 12.97 -28.83 -7.69
N ILE A 20 13.18 -28.02 -6.65
CA ILE A 20 13.84 -28.42 -5.41
C ILE A 20 12.77 -28.56 -4.33
N ASP A 21 12.52 -29.80 -3.91
CA ASP A 21 11.49 -30.16 -2.95
C ASP A 21 12.13 -30.62 -1.63
N GLY A 22 11.79 -29.96 -0.53
CA GLY A 22 12.25 -30.30 0.82
C GLY A 22 11.46 -31.43 1.49
N GLY A 23 10.41 -31.96 0.86
CA GLY A 23 9.65 -33.09 1.38
C GLY A 23 8.88 -32.81 2.67
N GLY A 24 8.64 -31.54 3.00
CA GLY A 24 7.93 -31.12 4.21
C GLY A 24 8.82 -31.05 5.46
N ALA A 25 10.14 -31.04 5.30
CA ALA A 25 11.07 -31.04 6.43
C ALA A 25 12.20 -30.01 6.26
N GLY A 26 12.42 -29.20 7.30
CA GLY A 26 13.58 -28.32 7.40
C GLY A 26 13.63 -27.21 6.34
N THR A 27 14.84 -26.66 6.18
CA THR A 27 15.15 -25.70 5.13
C THR A 27 15.52 -26.44 3.83
N VAL A 28 14.99 -26.00 2.68
CA VAL A 28 15.17 -26.71 1.40
C VAL A 28 16.60 -26.52 0.88
N LEU A 29 17.10 -25.29 0.90
CA LEU A 29 18.44 -24.93 0.45
C LEU A 29 19.14 -24.01 1.46
N THR A 30 20.33 -24.38 1.91
CA THR A 30 21.18 -23.56 2.79
C THR A 30 22.46 -23.16 2.07
N LEU A 31 22.72 -21.86 1.97
CA LEU A 31 23.93 -21.26 1.40
C LEU A 31 24.87 -20.85 2.52
N ARG A 32 25.95 -21.60 2.73
CA ARG A 32 27.00 -21.27 3.72
C ARG A 32 28.21 -20.61 3.09
N ALA A 33 28.41 -20.79 1.79
CA ALA A 33 29.42 -20.06 1.04
C ALA A 33 28.84 -18.80 0.41
N GLY A 34 29.41 -17.65 0.79
CA GLY A 34 29.27 -16.41 0.01
C GLY A 34 29.80 -16.59 -1.42
N GLY A 35 29.40 -15.70 -2.32
CA GLY A 35 29.64 -15.78 -3.76
C GLY A 35 28.68 -16.72 -4.50
N SER A 36 27.72 -17.34 -3.82
CA SER A 36 26.78 -18.28 -4.43
C SER A 36 25.62 -17.57 -5.13
N ARG A 37 25.14 -18.14 -6.24
CA ARG A 37 23.94 -17.72 -6.95
C ARG A 37 22.94 -18.86 -7.05
N VAL A 38 21.67 -18.57 -6.83
CA VAL A 38 20.54 -19.48 -7.03
C VAL A 38 19.51 -18.80 -7.90
N ALA A 39 19.32 -19.31 -9.12
CA ALA A 39 18.42 -18.71 -10.09
C ALA A 39 17.53 -19.71 -10.82
N GLY A 40 16.27 -19.31 -11.06
CA GLY A 40 15.37 -20.01 -11.98
C GLY A 40 14.72 -21.29 -11.46
N PHE A 41 14.69 -21.56 -10.16
CA PHE A 41 14.09 -22.77 -9.58
C PHE A 41 12.63 -22.60 -9.13
N LEU A 42 11.91 -23.72 -9.07
CA LEU A 42 10.73 -23.86 -8.20
C LEU A 42 11.18 -24.51 -6.88
N ILE A 43 10.96 -23.82 -5.75
CA ILE A 43 11.37 -24.27 -4.42
C ILE A 43 10.11 -24.46 -3.56
N ARG A 44 9.96 -25.64 -2.96
CA ARG A 44 8.74 -25.97 -2.20
C ARG A 44 9.00 -26.98 -1.09
N GLY A 45 7.99 -27.18 -0.24
CA GLY A 45 7.99 -28.26 0.74
C GLY A 45 8.97 -28.03 1.89
N THR A 46 9.04 -26.81 2.42
CA THR A 46 9.79 -26.54 3.66
C THR A 46 9.21 -27.34 4.83
N GLY A 47 9.92 -27.41 5.96
CA GLY A 47 9.30 -27.80 7.24
C GLY A 47 8.27 -26.76 7.74
N ASP A 48 7.72 -27.03 8.92
CA ASP A 48 6.68 -26.23 9.58
C ASP A 48 7.15 -25.58 10.90
N ARG A 49 8.46 -25.66 11.19
CA ARG A 49 9.05 -25.17 12.42
C ARG A 49 9.36 -23.68 12.36
N SER A 50 8.55 -22.88 13.05
CA SER A 50 8.81 -21.44 13.17
C SER A 50 10.00 -21.11 14.06
N ASP A 51 10.30 -21.93 15.07
CA ASP A 51 11.47 -21.79 15.95
C ASP A 51 12.80 -21.96 15.21
N ARG A 52 12.79 -22.78 14.15
CA ARG A 52 13.94 -23.02 13.30
C ARG A 52 13.95 -22.17 12.03
N GLU A 53 12.91 -21.39 11.78
CA GLU A 53 12.75 -20.56 10.58
C GLU A 53 12.87 -21.39 9.28
N ASP A 54 12.24 -22.56 9.21
CA ASP A 54 12.35 -23.49 8.07
C ASP A 54 12.03 -22.79 6.73
N ALA A 55 13.06 -22.61 5.89
CA ALA A 55 13.03 -21.71 4.74
C ALA A 55 13.16 -22.42 3.40
N GLY A 56 12.69 -21.79 2.33
CA GLY A 56 12.99 -22.22 0.97
C GLY A 56 14.48 -22.06 0.67
N ILE A 57 15.01 -20.85 0.85
CA ILE A 57 16.45 -20.59 0.83
C ILE A 57 16.85 -19.88 2.10
N ARG A 58 17.88 -20.39 2.78
CA ARG A 58 18.61 -19.69 3.83
C ARG A 58 20.01 -19.34 3.35
N ALA A 59 20.45 -18.11 3.55
CA ALA A 59 21.86 -17.75 3.40
C ALA A 59 22.45 -17.40 4.76
N GLU A 60 23.59 -18.00 5.07
CA GLU A 60 24.35 -17.82 6.33
C GLU A 60 25.68 -17.08 6.09
N ALA A 61 25.96 -16.71 4.83
CA ALA A 61 27.10 -15.90 4.43
C ALA A 61 26.77 -15.11 3.16
N GLY A 62 27.32 -13.91 3.04
CA GLY A 62 27.18 -13.02 1.88
C GLY A 62 28.53 -12.76 1.18
N PRO A 63 28.51 -12.17 -0.02
CA PRO A 63 27.32 -11.82 -0.80
C PRO A 63 26.68 -13.06 -1.44
N VAL A 64 25.35 -13.09 -1.59
CA VAL A 64 24.66 -14.10 -2.43
C VAL A 64 23.71 -13.46 -3.41
N VAL A 65 23.42 -14.16 -4.51
CA VAL A 65 22.42 -13.75 -5.50
C VAL A 65 21.28 -14.77 -5.53
N ILE A 66 20.09 -14.35 -5.12
CA ILE A 66 18.88 -15.18 -5.16
C ILE A 66 17.88 -14.49 -6.08
N GLU A 67 17.68 -15.03 -7.29
CA GLU A 67 16.84 -14.35 -8.27
C GLU A 67 16.02 -15.24 -9.20
N ASP A 68 14.93 -14.70 -9.74
CA ASP A 68 14.07 -15.38 -10.72
C ASP A 68 13.49 -16.73 -10.24
N ASN A 69 13.51 -17.00 -8.93
CA ASN A 69 12.97 -18.22 -8.33
C ASN A 69 11.48 -18.07 -8.01
N ARG A 70 10.79 -19.21 -7.93
CA ARG A 70 9.40 -19.32 -7.45
C ARG A 70 9.37 -20.18 -6.20
N PHE A 71 8.72 -19.69 -5.16
CA PHE A 71 8.53 -20.40 -3.91
C PHE A 71 7.05 -20.70 -3.70
N GLU A 72 6.73 -21.96 -3.40
CA GLU A 72 5.37 -22.42 -3.17
C GLU A 72 5.27 -23.24 -1.89
N ASP A 73 4.20 -23.04 -1.14
CA ASP A 73 3.92 -23.77 0.09
C ASP A 73 5.10 -23.75 1.09
N VAL A 74 5.74 -22.59 1.20
CA VAL A 74 6.87 -22.35 2.09
C VAL A 74 6.41 -21.66 3.38
N LEU A 75 7.00 -22.06 4.51
CA LEU A 75 6.81 -21.34 5.77
C LEU A 75 7.59 -20.03 5.73
N TYR A 76 8.90 -20.09 5.55
CA TYR A 76 9.76 -18.95 5.24
C TYR A 76 10.23 -19.05 3.79
N GLY A 77 10.17 -17.96 3.03
CA GLY A 77 10.61 -17.98 1.62
C GLY A 77 12.12 -17.90 1.50
N ILE A 78 12.63 -16.67 1.67
CA ILE A 78 14.05 -16.34 1.62
C ILE A 78 14.47 -15.77 2.98
N ASN A 79 15.49 -16.36 3.60
CA ASN A 79 16.02 -15.91 4.90
C ASN A 79 17.52 -15.62 4.77
N LEU A 80 17.89 -14.33 4.74
CA LEU A 80 19.28 -13.91 4.84
C LEU A 80 19.63 -13.67 6.31
N LYS A 81 20.61 -14.41 6.80
CA LYS A 81 21.09 -14.33 8.17
C LYS A 81 22.59 -14.09 8.14
N GLN A 82 22.99 -12.83 8.38
CA GLN A 82 24.40 -12.41 8.31
C GLN A 82 25.00 -12.60 6.90
N ALA A 83 24.21 -12.25 5.87
CA ALA A 83 24.60 -12.35 4.47
C ALA A 83 24.61 -10.97 3.79
N PRO A 84 25.57 -10.09 4.13
CA PRO A 84 25.64 -8.72 3.61
C PRO A 84 25.88 -8.68 2.10
N ASP A 85 25.64 -7.51 1.50
CA ASP A 85 25.89 -7.20 0.08
C ASP A 85 25.20 -8.15 -0.90
N SER A 86 24.09 -8.74 -0.47
CA SER A 86 23.34 -9.73 -1.24
C SER A 86 22.31 -9.09 -2.17
N LEU A 87 21.92 -9.84 -3.20
CA LEU A 87 20.85 -9.48 -4.13
C LEU A 87 19.70 -10.48 -4.01
N VAL A 88 18.53 -10.00 -3.62
CA VAL A 88 17.26 -10.76 -3.65
C VAL A 88 16.36 -10.11 -4.68
N ALA A 89 16.28 -10.69 -5.89
CA ALA A 89 15.65 -10.02 -7.02
C ALA A 89 14.66 -10.87 -7.82
N ARG A 90 13.53 -10.29 -8.24
CA ARG A 90 12.58 -10.92 -9.19
C ARG A 90 12.06 -12.30 -8.76
N ASN A 91 12.05 -12.59 -7.45
CA ASN A 91 11.49 -13.83 -6.93
C ASN A 91 9.98 -13.71 -6.75
N VAL A 92 9.27 -14.82 -6.88
CA VAL A 92 7.84 -14.93 -6.54
C VAL A 92 7.70 -15.84 -5.34
N VAL A 93 7.36 -15.29 -4.18
CA VAL A 93 7.18 -16.03 -2.93
C VAL A 93 5.70 -16.13 -2.59
N ARG A 94 5.18 -17.36 -2.51
CA ARG A 94 3.84 -17.64 -2.02
C ARG A 94 3.92 -18.45 -0.73
N GLY A 95 3.45 -17.85 0.38
CA GLY A 95 3.37 -18.53 1.67
C GLY A 95 2.29 -19.61 1.71
N ARG A 96 2.29 -20.40 2.78
CA ARG A 96 1.28 -21.44 3.02
C ARG A 96 -0.13 -20.87 3.19
N ASP A 97 -1.11 -21.61 2.71
CA ASP A 97 -2.53 -21.30 2.93
C ASP A 97 -3.01 -21.74 4.32
N ILE A 98 -2.48 -21.07 5.33
CA ILE A 98 -2.84 -21.24 6.74
C ILE A 98 -3.20 -19.89 7.35
N HIS A 99 -3.85 -19.91 8.53
CA HIS A 99 -4.19 -18.70 9.27
C HIS A 99 -2.99 -17.75 9.38
N ILE A 100 -3.23 -16.45 9.15
CA ILE A 100 -2.19 -15.42 8.99
C ILE A 100 -1.15 -15.40 10.12
N ALA A 101 -1.59 -15.61 11.36
CA ALA A 101 -0.70 -15.64 12.53
C ALA A 101 0.28 -16.83 12.56
N ARG A 102 -0.01 -17.89 11.81
CA ARG A 102 0.83 -19.10 11.71
C ARG A 102 1.71 -19.13 10.46
N ARG A 103 1.51 -18.21 9.51
CA ARG A 103 2.38 -18.07 8.34
C ARG A 103 3.77 -17.62 8.81
N GLY A 104 4.82 -17.98 8.05
CA GLY A 104 6.16 -17.44 8.23
C GLY A 104 6.41 -16.27 7.28
N ASP A 105 7.64 -15.76 7.31
CA ASP A 105 8.00 -14.54 6.58
C ASP A 105 8.37 -14.88 5.13
N GLY A 106 7.86 -14.09 4.18
CA GLY A 106 8.13 -14.33 2.76
C GLY A 106 9.59 -14.04 2.43
N ILE A 107 10.08 -12.90 2.89
CA ILE A 107 11.49 -12.51 2.84
C ILE A 107 11.88 -12.00 4.22
N ARG A 108 12.98 -12.51 4.76
CA ARG A 108 13.53 -12.15 6.07
C ARG A 108 15.00 -11.78 5.89
N ILE A 109 15.37 -10.59 6.36
CA ILE A 109 16.73 -10.05 6.30
C ILE A 109 17.15 -9.73 7.73
N TRP A 110 18.21 -10.38 8.18
CA TRP A 110 18.75 -10.24 9.53
C TRP A 110 20.26 -9.96 9.44
N GLU A 111 20.72 -8.86 10.02
CA GLU A 111 22.14 -8.46 10.06
C GLU A 111 22.83 -8.54 8.68
N SER A 112 22.14 -8.11 7.62
CA SER A 112 22.59 -8.27 6.23
C SER A 112 22.61 -6.92 5.51
N HIS A 113 23.59 -6.10 5.90
CA HIS A 113 23.80 -4.74 5.37
C HIS A 113 24.01 -4.71 3.86
N GLY A 114 23.76 -3.58 3.20
CA GLY A 114 24.03 -3.38 1.77
C GLY A 114 23.15 -4.22 0.83
N THR A 115 22.21 -4.99 1.36
CA THR A 115 21.35 -5.89 0.58
C THR A 115 20.39 -5.12 -0.32
N ARG A 116 20.24 -5.60 -1.56
CA ARG A 116 19.30 -5.08 -2.55
C ARG A 116 18.12 -6.03 -2.70
N ILE A 117 16.92 -5.56 -2.39
CA ILE A 117 15.68 -6.32 -2.42
C ILE A 117 14.83 -5.74 -3.54
N LEU A 118 14.88 -6.34 -4.72
CA LEU A 118 14.42 -5.72 -5.96
C LEU A 118 13.33 -6.53 -6.65
N ASP A 119 12.22 -5.89 -6.99
CA ASP A 119 11.24 -6.44 -7.94
C ASP A 119 10.65 -7.82 -7.56
N ASN A 120 10.64 -8.15 -6.25
CA ASN A 120 10.06 -9.40 -5.76
C ASN A 120 8.54 -9.28 -5.63
N GLN A 121 7.85 -10.41 -5.74
CA GLN A 121 6.42 -10.54 -5.46
C GLN A 121 6.23 -11.47 -4.27
N VAL A 122 5.69 -10.95 -3.17
CA VAL A 122 5.38 -11.73 -1.97
C VAL A 122 3.87 -11.75 -1.76
N LEU A 123 3.29 -12.95 -1.76
CA LEU A 123 1.85 -13.16 -1.65
C LEU A 123 1.55 -14.11 -0.51
N ALA A 124 0.55 -13.76 0.32
CA ALA A 124 0.05 -14.64 1.37
C ALA A 124 1.15 -15.18 2.31
N ALA A 125 2.18 -14.37 2.57
CA ALA A 125 3.13 -14.59 3.65
C ALA A 125 2.67 -13.88 4.93
N ARG A 126 3.33 -14.09 6.06
CA ARG A 126 3.08 -13.27 7.25
C ARG A 126 3.61 -11.87 7.01
N ASP A 127 4.93 -11.73 6.87
CA ASP A 127 5.58 -10.44 6.72
C ASP A 127 6.71 -10.49 5.67
N VAL A 128 7.15 -9.32 5.20
CA VAL A 128 8.54 -9.11 4.78
C VAL A 128 9.26 -8.42 5.94
N VAL A 129 10.31 -9.03 6.48
CA VAL A 129 10.96 -8.56 7.72
C VAL A 129 12.39 -8.14 7.45
N ILE A 130 12.75 -6.95 7.94
CA ILE A 130 14.10 -6.39 7.93
C ILE A 130 14.49 -6.04 9.36
N TRP A 131 15.57 -6.63 9.85
CA TRP A 131 16.09 -6.43 11.20
C TRP A 131 17.60 -6.21 11.20
N TYR A 132 18.05 -5.24 12.01
CA TYR A 132 19.47 -4.95 12.28
C TYR A 132 20.31 -4.79 11.01
N SER A 133 19.77 -4.13 9.98
CA SER A 133 20.41 -4.03 8.66
C SER A 133 20.48 -2.59 8.19
N GLU A 134 21.56 -2.20 7.52
CA GLU A 134 21.81 -0.81 7.10
C GLU A 134 22.13 -0.73 5.62
N GLY A 135 21.92 0.44 5.00
CA GLY A 135 22.33 0.67 3.61
C GLY A 135 21.52 -0.11 2.58
N LEU A 136 20.24 -0.41 2.87
CA LEU A 136 19.40 -1.24 2.01
C LEU A 136 18.76 -0.44 0.87
N LEU A 137 18.61 -1.11 -0.27
CA LEU A 137 17.72 -0.66 -1.34
C LEU A 137 16.55 -1.63 -1.49
N ILE A 138 15.36 -1.20 -1.08
CA ILE A 138 14.12 -1.96 -1.17
C ILE A 138 13.27 -1.32 -2.24
N ARG A 139 13.28 -1.87 -3.46
CA ARG A 139 12.69 -1.19 -4.61
C ARG A 139 11.84 -2.08 -5.49
N GLY A 140 10.67 -1.56 -5.90
CA GLY A 140 9.84 -2.20 -6.91
C GLY A 140 9.20 -3.50 -6.44
N ASN A 141 9.20 -3.82 -5.15
CA ASN A 141 8.59 -5.05 -4.64
C ASN A 141 7.06 -4.90 -4.57
N THR A 142 6.35 -6.00 -4.72
CA THR A 142 4.90 -6.08 -4.50
C THR A 142 4.62 -7.05 -3.37
N VAL A 143 4.00 -6.59 -2.29
CA VAL A 143 3.65 -7.41 -1.12
C VAL A 143 2.15 -7.30 -0.86
N ARG A 144 1.47 -8.45 -0.86
CA ARG A 144 0.01 -8.52 -0.77
C ARG A 144 -0.48 -9.63 0.15
N GLU A 145 -1.64 -9.40 0.76
CA GLU A 145 -2.40 -10.40 1.53
C GLU A 145 -1.61 -10.99 2.72
N GLY A 146 -0.70 -10.19 3.27
CA GLY A 146 0.05 -10.49 4.49
C GLY A 146 -0.38 -9.65 5.68
N ARG A 147 0.35 -9.78 6.78
CA ARG A 147 0.18 -8.97 7.98
C ARG A 147 0.93 -7.65 7.81
N TYR A 148 2.26 -7.69 7.79
CA TYR A 148 3.07 -6.52 7.48
C TYR A 148 3.62 -6.63 6.05
N GLY A 149 3.21 -5.72 5.17
CA GLY A 149 3.79 -5.64 3.83
C GLY A 149 5.31 -5.37 3.88
N LEU A 150 5.73 -4.53 4.83
CA LEU A 150 7.12 -4.33 5.21
C LEU A 150 7.20 -4.09 6.73
N HIS A 151 7.92 -4.97 7.44
CA HIS A 151 8.21 -4.88 8.85
C HIS A 151 9.70 -4.55 9.02
N TYR A 152 10.01 -3.34 9.44
CA TYR A 152 11.36 -2.80 9.38
C TYR A 152 11.76 -2.26 10.75
N MET A 153 12.73 -2.89 11.43
CA MET A 153 13.10 -2.46 12.78
C MET A 153 14.61 -2.40 12.98
N TYR A 154 15.06 -1.42 13.77
CA TYR A 154 16.48 -1.25 14.14
C TYR A 154 17.40 -1.29 12.92
N SER A 155 17.01 -0.60 11.86
CA SER A 155 17.66 -0.68 10.56
C SER A 155 17.75 0.74 9.99
N HIS A 156 18.85 1.12 9.35
CA HIS A 156 19.17 2.54 9.11
C HIS A 156 19.61 2.80 7.67
N ASP A 157 19.72 4.09 7.30
CA ASP A 157 20.40 4.54 6.08
C ASP A 157 19.90 3.86 4.79
N SER A 158 18.58 3.75 4.63
CA SER A 158 17.99 2.90 3.60
C SER A 158 16.95 3.62 2.74
N ARG A 159 16.81 3.14 1.51
CA ARG A 159 15.87 3.66 0.51
C ARG A 159 14.77 2.65 0.22
N ILE A 160 13.53 3.04 0.45
CA ILE A 160 12.32 2.24 0.22
C ILE A 160 11.53 2.91 -0.90
N GLU A 161 11.64 2.36 -2.11
CA GLU A 161 11.26 3.07 -3.33
C GLU A 161 10.29 2.29 -4.22
N ALA A 162 9.26 2.96 -4.73
CA ALA A 162 8.39 2.42 -5.77
C ALA A 162 7.81 1.01 -5.47
N ASN A 163 7.62 0.68 -4.19
CA ASN A 163 7.02 -0.59 -3.76
C ASN A 163 5.50 -0.49 -3.75
N ARG A 164 4.83 -1.63 -3.90
CA ARG A 164 3.37 -1.76 -3.79
C ARG A 164 3.02 -2.65 -2.61
N LEU A 165 2.53 -2.07 -1.53
CA LEU A 165 2.19 -2.74 -0.28
C LEU A 165 0.67 -2.66 -0.11
N GLU A 166 -0.03 -3.66 -0.64
CA GLU A 166 -1.48 -3.57 -0.87
C GLU A 166 -2.23 -4.71 -0.18
N ARG A 167 -3.40 -4.41 0.39
CA ARG A 167 -4.29 -5.44 0.99
C ARG A 167 -3.59 -6.28 2.06
N ASN A 168 -2.72 -5.65 2.84
CA ASN A 168 -2.11 -6.24 4.03
C ASN A 168 -2.87 -5.76 5.29
N ALA A 169 -2.57 -6.34 6.45
CA ALA A 169 -3.07 -5.79 7.71
C ALA A 169 -2.48 -4.40 8.00
N VAL A 170 -1.23 -4.20 7.60
CA VAL A 170 -0.48 -2.94 7.59
C VAL A 170 0.44 -2.94 6.37
N GLY A 171 0.47 -1.84 5.62
CA GLY A 171 1.32 -1.67 4.45
C GLY A 171 2.80 -1.72 4.82
N ALA A 172 3.27 -0.74 5.59
CA ALA A 172 4.61 -0.74 6.17
C ALA A 172 4.59 -0.27 7.64
N PHE A 173 5.41 -0.92 8.48
CA PHE A 173 5.68 -0.47 9.84
C PHE A 173 7.19 -0.40 10.07
N LEU A 174 7.70 0.83 10.23
CA LEU A 174 9.10 1.13 10.47
C LEU A 174 9.27 1.59 11.92
N MET A 175 10.25 1.02 12.63
CA MET A 175 10.42 1.20 14.06
C MET A 175 11.89 1.39 14.41
N TYR A 176 12.19 2.30 15.35
CA TYR A 176 13.53 2.42 15.93
C TYR A 176 14.64 2.60 14.89
N SER A 177 14.37 3.41 13.86
CA SER A 177 15.19 3.53 12.66
C SER A 177 15.53 5.00 12.39
N HIS A 178 16.55 5.28 11.60
CA HIS A 178 16.88 6.65 11.21
C HIS A 178 17.43 6.72 9.78
N ASP A 179 17.44 7.93 9.22
CA ASP A 179 17.97 8.23 7.88
C ASP A 179 17.32 7.39 6.77
N LEU A 180 15.98 7.36 6.76
CA LEU A 180 15.21 6.61 5.76
C LEU A 180 14.57 7.53 4.72
N VAL A 181 14.66 7.12 3.45
CA VAL A 181 13.92 7.73 2.35
C VAL A 181 12.86 6.76 1.85
N ILE A 182 11.60 7.13 2.04
CA ILE A 182 10.42 6.37 1.65
C ILE A 182 9.76 7.12 0.50
N GLU A 183 10.04 6.70 -0.74
CA GLU A 183 9.72 7.48 -1.93
C GLU A 183 8.90 6.72 -2.98
N GLY A 184 7.83 7.34 -3.47
CA GLY A 184 7.10 6.82 -4.64
C GLY A 184 6.38 5.49 -4.41
N ASN A 185 6.15 5.08 -3.16
CA ASN A 185 5.48 3.82 -2.84
C ASN A 185 3.96 3.96 -2.92
N VAL A 186 3.28 2.85 -3.20
CA VAL A 186 1.83 2.72 -3.14
C VAL A 186 1.46 1.81 -1.96
N MET A 187 0.77 2.37 -0.98
CA MET A 187 0.30 1.67 0.22
C MET A 187 -1.23 1.77 0.26
N ALA A 188 -1.91 0.73 -0.24
CA ALA A 188 -3.33 0.85 -0.54
C ALA A 188 -4.19 -0.32 -0.06
N GLY A 189 -5.40 0.00 0.42
CA GLY A 189 -6.38 -0.99 0.86
C GLY A 189 -5.89 -1.83 2.04
N ASN A 190 -5.03 -1.29 2.91
CA ASN A 190 -4.55 -2.02 4.08
C ASN A 190 -5.57 -1.89 5.22
N HIS A 191 -6.09 -3.03 5.67
CA HIS A 191 -7.21 -3.12 6.61
C HIS A 191 -6.97 -4.19 7.67
N GLY A 192 -7.54 -3.99 8.85
CA GLY A 192 -7.39 -4.87 10.00
C GLY A 192 -7.47 -4.05 11.29
N PRO A 193 -7.14 -4.64 12.45
CA PRO A 193 -7.13 -3.91 13.72
C PRO A 193 -6.27 -2.63 13.66
N SER A 194 -5.14 -2.69 12.95
CA SER A 194 -4.27 -1.55 12.70
C SER A 194 -4.55 -0.86 11.36
N GLY A 195 -4.57 -1.55 10.21
CA GLY A 195 -5.00 -0.95 8.93
C GLY A 195 -4.19 0.29 8.50
N TYR A 196 -2.91 0.34 8.82
CA TYR A 196 -2.03 1.46 8.49
C TYR A 196 -1.48 1.32 7.07
N GLY A 197 -1.42 2.40 6.30
CA GLY A 197 -0.66 2.47 5.06
C GLY A 197 0.85 2.48 5.38
N LEU A 198 1.27 3.53 6.10
CA LEU A 198 2.61 3.67 6.67
C LEU A 198 2.51 3.96 8.16
N ALA A 199 3.25 3.25 8.99
CA ALA A 199 3.42 3.52 10.41
C ALA A 199 4.89 3.74 10.74
N LEU A 200 5.18 4.83 11.46
CA LEU A 200 6.51 5.16 11.96
C LEU A 200 6.46 5.22 13.50
N LYS A 201 7.40 4.51 14.14
CA LYS A 201 7.55 4.51 15.59
C LYS A 201 8.99 4.84 16.00
N ASP A 202 9.14 5.83 16.87
CA ASP A 202 10.41 6.17 17.53
C ASP A 202 11.59 6.18 16.54
N SER A 203 11.42 6.92 15.44
CA SER A 203 12.37 6.94 14.31
C SER A 203 12.73 8.37 13.94
N ASP A 204 13.98 8.60 13.54
CA ASP A 204 14.56 9.93 13.33
C ASP A 204 14.90 10.20 11.86
N ASP A 205 14.88 11.46 11.44
CA ASP A 205 15.33 11.89 10.11
C ASP A 205 14.71 11.13 8.92
N ILE A 206 13.39 10.88 9.04
CA ILE A 206 12.60 10.14 8.04
C ILE A 206 12.02 11.08 6.99
N GLN A 207 12.19 10.71 5.72
CA GLN A 207 11.62 11.41 4.57
C GLN A 207 10.55 10.56 3.89
N VAL A 208 9.30 11.01 3.94
CA VAL A 208 8.14 10.40 3.27
C VAL A 208 7.78 11.26 2.06
N LEU A 209 8.17 10.83 0.87
CA LEU A 209 8.17 11.65 -0.34
C LEU A 209 7.34 11.04 -1.47
N GLY A 210 6.36 11.75 -2.01
CA GLY A 210 5.71 11.32 -3.27
C GLY A 210 5.00 9.96 -3.20
N ASN A 211 4.55 9.51 -2.02
CA ASN A 211 3.86 8.23 -1.87
C ASN A 211 2.35 8.39 -2.09
N VAL A 212 1.69 7.30 -2.48
CA VAL A 212 0.23 7.18 -2.53
C VAL A 212 -0.23 6.29 -1.39
N LEU A 213 -0.93 6.88 -0.41
CA LEU A 213 -1.51 6.18 0.72
C LEU A 213 -3.03 6.28 0.60
N ALA A 214 -3.66 5.22 0.10
CA ALA A 214 -5.06 5.29 -0.32
C ALA A 214 -5.94 4.14 0.18
N GLY A 215 -7.15 4.45 0.65
CA GLY A 215 -8.12 3.43 1.06
C GLY A 215 -7.67 2.61 2.27
N ASN A 216 -6.82 3.16 3.15
CA ASN A 216 -6.41 2.49 4.40
C ASN A 216 -7.28 2.97 5.56
N ARG A 217 -7.28 2.24 6.68
CA ARG A 217 -7.88 2.77 7.92
C ARG A 217 -7.15 4.03 8.38
N VAL A 218 -5.82 4.02 8.31
CA VAL A 218 -4.99 5.23 8.49
C VAL A 218 -3.97 5.28 7.36
N GLY A 219 -3.86 6.41 6.68
CA GLY A 219 -2.82 6.64 5.67
C GLY A 219 -1.43 6.60 6.31
N LEU A 220 -1.10 7.60 7.12
CA LEU A 220 0.16 7.70 7.87
C LEU A 220 -0.09 7.75 9.39
N TYR A 221 0.56 6.87 10.14
CA TYR A 221 0.57 6.85 11.59
C TYR A 221 1.96 7.26 12.11
N LEU A 222 2.01 8.25 13.01
CA LEU A 222 3.25 8.68 13.67
C LEU A 222 3.14 8.51 15.19
N ASP A 223 4.13 7.82 15.76
CA ASP A 223 4.31 7.59 17.19
C ASP A 223 5.75 7.93 17.55
N GLY A 224 5.95 8.98 18.36
CA GLY A 224 7.29 9.39 18.80
C GLY A 224 8.29 9.67 17.68
N THR A 225 7.84 10.06 16.48
CA THR A 225 8.67 10.24 15.27
C THR A 225 8.62 11.71 14.84
N PRO A 226 9.72 12.48 14.91
CA PRO A 226 11.05 12.12 15.42
C PRO A 226 11.12 11.92 16.94
N SER A 227 11.96 10.98 17.38
CA SER A 227 12.24 10.65 18.77
C SER A 227 13.29 11.57 19.40
N SER A 228 14.33 11.94 18.64
CA SER A 228 15.41 12.79 19.10
C SER A 228 15.05 14.28 18.98
N ARG A 229 15.63 15.12 19.85
CA ARG A 229 15.32 16.56 19.92
C ARG A 229 15.76 17.35 18.68
N GLU A 230 16.87 16.94 18.08
CA GLU A 230 17.47 17.63 16.92
C GLU A 230 16.96 17.09 15.59
N ALA A 231 16.43 15.86 15.59
CA ALA A 231 15.91 15.19 14.41
C ALA A 231 14.64 15.86 13.87
N ARG A 232 14.47 15.76 12.56
CA ARG A 232 13.34 16.35 11.83
C ARG A 232 12.75 15.37 10.83
N GLY A 233 11.43 15.31 10.78
CA GLY A 233 10.73 14.53 9.76
C GLY A 233 10.30 15.40 8.59
N ARG A 234 10.23 14.82 7.39
CA ARG A 234 9.69 15.49 6.22
C ARG A 234 8.63 14.62 5.55
N VAL A 235 7.44 15.18 5.39
CA VAL A 235 6.32 14.55 4.69
C VAL A 235 5.94 15.46 3.54
N ALA A 236 6.35 15.11 2.32
CA ALA A 236 6.21 16.01 1.17
C ALA A 236 5.63 15.33 -0.06
N ARG A 237 4.75 16.03 -0.78
CA ARG A 237 4.20 15.60 -2.08
C ARG A 237 3.47 14.24 -2.05
N ASN A 238 3.01 13.79 -0.89
CA ASN A 238 2.26 12.54 -0.77
C ASN A 238 0.78 12.77 -1.12
N HIS A 239 0.12 11.69 -1.53
CA HIS A 239 -1.30 11.66 -1.81
C HIS A 239 -1.98 10.77 -0.76
N PHE A 240 -2.68 11.39 0.18
CA PHE A 240 -3.49 10.73 1.20
C PHE A 240 -4.94 10.76 0.75
N ALA A 241 -5.45 9.65 0.22
CA ALA A 241 -6.76 9.64 -0.42
C ALA A 241 -7.70 8.55 0.10
N PHE A 242 -8.95 8.90 0.37
CA PHE A 242 -10.00 7.93 0.74
C PHE A 242 -9.65 7.04 1.94
N ASN A 243 -8.82 7.52 2.87
CA ASN A 243 -8.56 6.81 4.12
C ASN A 243 -9.60 7.21 5.17
N ASP A 244 -9.86 6.35 6.17
CA ASP A 244 -10.70 6.77 7.31
C ASP A 244 -10.00 7.93 8.04
N ILE A 245 -8.67 7.86 8.19
CA ILE A 245 -7.83 8.96 8.68
C ILE A 245 -6.65 9.13 7.73
N GLY A 246 -6.45 10.33 7.17
CA GLY A 246 -5.29 10.64 6.32
C GLY A 246 -3.97 10.52 7.10
N VAL A 247 -3.84 11.29 8.19
CA VAL A 247 -2.70 11.24 9.12
C VAL A 247 -3.19 11.13 10.57
N LEU A 248 -2.71 10.12 11.30
CA LEU A 248 -2.95 9.95 12.74
C LEU A 248 -1.65 10.19 13.52
N LEU A 249 -1.71 11.14 14.45
CA LEU A 249 -0.56 11.50 15.29
C LEU A 249 -0.83 11.15 16.75
N LEU A 250 0.20 10.70 17.46
CA LEU A 250 0.22 10.84 18.91
C LEU A 250 0.47 12.31 19.29
N PRO A 251 -0.12 12.83 20.40
CA PRO A 251 0.01 14.23 20.76
C PRO A 251 1.44 14.74 20.97
N THR A 252 2.40 13.85 21.24
CA THR A 252 3.81 14.18 21.47
C THR A 252 4.59 14.35 20.16
N VAL A 253 4.00 13.99 19.02
CA VAL A 253 4.65 14.10 17.71
C VAL A 253 4.78 15.57 17.30
N ALA A 254 6.02 16.00 17.09
CA ALA A 254 6.39 17.37 16.72
C ALA A 254 7.60 17.34 15.78
N ARG A 255 8.00 18.49 15.21
CA ARG A 255 9.18 18.66 14.34
C ARG A 255 9.10 17.92 12.99
N ASN A 256 7.91 17.55 12.55
CA ASN A 256 7.68 17.15 11.16
C ASN A 256 7.29 18.37 10.33
N ARG A 257 7.76 18.42 9.08
CA ARG A 257 7.37 19.42 8.07
C ARG A 257 6.46 18.75 7.04
N PHE A 258 5.22 19.21 6.94
CA PHE A 258 4.21 18.74 5.99
C PHE A 258 4.05 19.75 4.88
N GLU A 259 4.49 19.42 3.66
CA GLU A 259 4.47 20.36 2.53
C GLU A 259 3.96 19.74 1.23
N ALA A 260 3.14 20.49 0.52
CA ALA A 260 2.64 20.11 -0.80
C ALA A 260 2.02 18.71 -0.86
N ASN A 261 1.50 18.19 0.26
CA ASN A 261 0.73 16.94 0.26
C ASN A 261 -0.69 17.22 -0.25
N SER A 262 -1.34 16.18 -0.75
CA SER A 262 -2.74 16.22 -1.16
C SER A 262 -3.56 15.31 -0.26
N PHE A 263 -4.38 15.92 0.59
CA PHE A 263 -5.35 15.26 1.45
C PHE A 263 -6.71 15.28 0.75
N VAL A 264 -7.12 14.14 0.20
CA VAL A 264 -8.24 14.03 -0.73
C VAL A 264 -9.29 13.06 -0.20
N GLU A 265 -10.46 13.57 0.16
CA GLU A 265 -11.63 12.75 0.52
C GLU A 265 -11.33 11.68 1.60
N ASN A 266 -10.46 12.00 2.57
CA ASN A 266 -10.36 11.19 3.78
C ASN A 266 -11.55 11.53 4.69
N GLU A 267 -12.06 10.57 5.47
CA GLU A 267 -13.13 10.86 6.45
C GLU A 267 -12.63 11.88 7.49
N GLN A 268 -11.38 11.76 7.91
CA GLN A 268 -10.64 12.79 8.65
C GLN A 268 -9.29 13.04 7.98
N GLN A 269 -8.99 14.29 7.61
CA GLN A 269 -7.69 14.61 6.99
C GLN A 269 -6.52 14.35 7.97
N VAL A 270 -6.65 14.86 9.20
CA VAL A 270 -5.68 14.70 10.29
C VAL A 270 -6.42 14.48 11.60
N ALA A 271 -5.94 13.55 12.43
CA ALA A 271 -6.50 13.26 13.75
C ALA A 271 -5.40 13.03 14.79
N LEU A 272 -5.77 13.13 16.07
CA LEU A 272 -4.92 12.73 17.19
C LEU A 272 -5.44 11.46 17.84
N SER A 273 -4.55 10.63 18.36
CA SER A 273 -4.93 9.43 19.12
C SER A 273 -5.58 9.75 20.48
N SER A 274 -5.33 10.96 21.01
CA SER A 274 -5.90 11.47 22.26
C SER A 274 -5.88 13.00 22.25
N ARG A 275 -6.39 13.64 23.32
CA ARG A 275 -6.37 15.12 23.40
C ARG A 275 -4.95 15.67 23.27
N GLY A 276 -4.84 16.82 22.58
CA GLY A 276 -3.59 17.51 22.35
C GLY A 276 -3.71 18.47 21.19
N SER A 277 -2.57 18.82 20.59
CA SER A 277 -2.49 19.65 19.39
C SER A 277 -1.43 19.09 18.45
N ALA A 278 -1.65 19.23 17.15
CA ALA A 278 -0.66 18.92 16.12
C ALA A 278 0.25 20.13 15.79
N ALA A 279 0.13 21.24 16.52
CA ALA A 279 0.89 22.49 16.32
C ALA A 279 2.40 22.37 16.58
N GLY A 280 2.87 21.27 17.17
CA GLY A 280 4.29 20.95 17.24
C GLY A 280 4.92 20.62 15.88
N ASN A 281 4.10 20.43 14.85
CA ASN A 281 4.53 20.19 13.47
C ASN A 281 4.31 21.44 12.62
N ASP A 282 5.13 21.59 11.59
CA ASP A 282 5.07 22.68 10.63
C ASP A 282 4.23 22.25 9.43
N TRP A 283 3.10 22.93 9.21
CA TRP A 283 2.13 22.63 8.15
C TRP A 283 2.19 23.62 6.99
N THR A 284 3.01 24.66 7.10
CA THR A 284 3.28 25.62 6.03
C THR A 284 4.78 25.96 5.99
N PRO A 285 5.65 24.95 5.90
CA PRO A 285 7.08 25.17 5.85
C PRO A 285 7.46 26.05 4.67
N ASP A 286 8.24 27.09 4.93
CA ASP A 286 8.71 28.05 3.92
C ASP A 286 7.58 28.67 3.07
N GLY A 287 6.37 28.81 3.64
CA GLY A 287 5.20 29.34 2.94
C GLY A 287 4.49 28.32 2.04
N GLN A 288 4.91 27.04 2.06
CA GLN A 288 4.32 25.99 1.21
C GLN A 288 3.40 25.08 2.03
N GLY A 289 2.09 25.33 1.95
CA GLY A 289 1.09 24.48 2.59
C GLY A 289 0.71 23.23 1.79
N ASN A 290 -0.40 22.63 2.19
CA ASN A 290 -0.93 21.38 1.68
C ASN A 290 -2.29 21.63 1.00
N TYR A 291 -2.71 20.70 0.13
CA TYR A 291 -4.07 20.69 -0.40
C TYR A 291 -4.98 19.88 0.53
N TRP A 292 -6.19 20.41 0.77
CA TRP A 292 -7.21 19.79 1.61
C TRP A 292 -8.54 19.81 0.86
N SER A 293 -9.15 18.65 0.62
CA SER A 293 -10.41 18.60 -0.15
C SER A 293 -11.61 19.23 0.55
N ASP A 294 -11.55 19.39 1.87
CA ASP A 294 -12.54 20.04 2.73
C ASP A 294 -12.24 21.53 2.99
N TYR A 295 -11.18 22.08 2.37
CA TYR A 295 -10.89 23.51 2.45
C TYR A 295 -11.94 24.33 1.69
N ALA A 296 -12.63 25.20 2.42
CA ALA A 296 -13.70 26.06 1.91
C ALA A 296 -13.28 27.54 1.78
N GLY A 297 -11.99 27.82 1.61
CA GLY A 297 -11.50 29.16 1.35
C GLY A 297 -11.50 29.54 -0.13
N TYR A 298 -10.89 30.67 -0.44
CA TYR A 298 -10.78 31.20 -1.79
C TYR A 298 -9.35 31.70 -2.05
N ASP A 299 -9.01 31.84 -3.33
CA ASP A 299 -7.74 32.38 -3.82
C ASP A 299 -8.07 33.54 -4.76
N ALA A 300 -8.13 34.75 -4.18
CA ALA A 300 -8.42 35.97 -4.91
C ALA A 300 -7.22 36.44 -5.72
N GLY A 301 -6.00 36.10 -5.30
CA GLY A 301 -4.73 36.46 -5.97
C GLY A 301 -4.42 35.62 -7.21
N GLY A 302 -5.00 34.42 -7.32
CA GLY A 302 -4.74 33.46 -8.39
C GLY A 302 -3.35 32.83 -8.33
N ASP A 303 -2.70 32.81 -7.17
CA ASP A 303 -1.34 32.29 -7.00
C ASP A 303 -1.28 30.78 -6.70
N GLY A 304 -2.46 30.14 -6.56
CA GLY A 304 -2.60 28.72 -6.26
C GLY A 304 -2.64 28.40 -4.77
N PHE A 305 -2.61 29.41 -3.89
CA PHE A 305 -2.75 29.30 -2.45
C PHE A 305 -3.99 30.06 -1.97
N GLY A 306 -4.63 29.55 -0.94
CA GLY A 306 -5.82 30.16 -0.36
C GLY A 306 -5.49 31.33 0.55
N ASP A 307 -6.28 32.40 0.47
CA ASP A 307 -6.13 33.62 1.27
C ASP A 307 -6.54 33.43 2.75
N LEU A 308 -7.23 32.32 3.06
CA LEU A 308 -7.64 31.96 4.42
C LEU A 308 -6.84 30.75 4.93
N PRO A 309 -6.39 30.75 6.19
CA PRO A 309 -5.72 29.59 6.75
C PRO A 309 -6.69 28.39 6.87
N TYR A 310 -6.18 27.19 6.61
CA TYR A 310 -6.88 25.94 6.94
C TYR A 310 -6.63 25.60 8.41
N GLN A 311 -7.71 25.59 9.19
CA GLN A 311 -7.70 25.35 10.63
C GLN A 311 -8.82 24.38 11.01
N PRO A 312 -8.60 23.06 10.84
CA PRO A 312 -9.61 22.06 11.12
C PRO A 312 -9.93 22.07 12.61
N ALA A 313 -11.23 22.13 12.90
CA ALA A 313 -11.79 22.09 14.23
C ALA A 313 -13.07 21.25 14.13
N SER A 314 -13.04 20.02 14.66
CA SER A 314 -14.22 19.14 14.71
C SER A 314 -14.66 18.98 16.15
N LEU A 315 -15.85 19.48 16.44
CA LEU A 315 -16.48 19.31 17.75
C LEU A 315 -16.82 17.85 17.99
N PHE A 316 -17.29 17.16 16.95
CA PHE A 316 -17.62 15.75 17.03
C PHE A 316 -16.40 14.89 17.38
N HIS A 317 -15.23 15.20 16.80
CA HIS A 317 -13.99 14.50 17.15
C HIS A 317 -13.60 14.71 18.63
N GLU A 318 -13.67 15.94 19.12
CA GLU A 318 -13.38 16.24 20.54
C GLU A 318 -14.35 15.51 21.48
N LEU A 319 -15.60 15.28 21.05
CA LEU A 319 -16.56 14.47 21.78
C LEU A 319 -16.26 12.97 21.68
N LEU A 320 -15.85 12.46 20.52
CA LEU A 320 -15.43 11.07 20.32
C LEU A 320 -14.28 10.66 21.23
N ILE A 321 -13.30 11.54 21.43
CA ILE A 321 -12.19 11.30 22.37
C ILE A 321 -12.71 11.13 23.81
N ARG A 322 -13.78 11.85 24.19
CA ARG A 322 -14.38 11.79 25.54
C ARG A 322 -15.35 10.63 25.69
N GLN A 323 -16.10 10.32 24.64
CA GLN A 323 -17.19 9.35 24.62
C GLN A 323 -17.07 8.50 23.35
N PRO A 324 -16.27 7.42 23.40
CA PRO A 324 -16.09 6.51 22.26
C PRO A 324 -17.41 5.89 21.76
N GLU A 325 -18.43 5.80 22.62
CA GLU A 325 -19.79 5.34 22.29
C GLU A 325 -20.42 6.12 21.12
N LEU A 326 -20.01 7.40 20.95
CA LEU A 326 -20.53 8.28 19.89
C LEU A 326 -20.11 7.85 18.48
N ARG A 327 -19.19 6.90 18.36
CA ARG A 327 -18.75 6.34 17.08
C ARG A 327 -19.87 5.69 16.29
N LEU A 328 -20.95 5.25 16.97
CA LEU A 328 -22.18 4.79 16.33
C LEU A 328 -22.81 5.85 15.41
N PHE A 329 -22.61 7.13 15.72
CA PHE A 329 -23.18 8.26 14.97
C PHE A 329 -22.22 8.85 13.93
N ALA A 330 -21.02 8.28 13.77
CA ALA A 330 -19.98 8.86 12.92
C ALA A 330 -20.38 8.97 11.44
N LEU A 331 -21.15 7.99 10.95
CA LEU A 331 -21.69 7.96 9.58
C LEU A 331 -23.13 8.50 9.49
N GLY A 332 -23.65 9.06 10.59
CA GLY A 332 -24.99 9.64 10.65
C GLY A 332 -24.99 11.15 10.42
N PRO A 333 -26.17 11.77 10.20
CA PRO A 333 -26.29 13.21 9.99
C PRO A 333 -25.84 14.05 11.20
N VAL A 334 -25.73 13.43 12.39
CA VAL A 334 -25.28 14.07 13.63
C VAL A 334 -23.88 14.67 13.49
N HIS A 335 -22.96 14.01 12.80
CA HIS A 335 -21.61 14.52 12.54
C HIS A 335 -21.67 15.89 11.85
N GLY A 336 -22.31 15.95 10.67
CA GLY A 336 -22.41 17.19 9.90
C GLY A 336 -23.16 18.31 10.63
N MET A 337 -24.17 17.96 11.44
CA MET A 337 -24.91 18.94 12.25
C MET A 337 -24.07 19.55 13.37
N LEU A 338 -23.25 18.74 14.06
CA LEU A 338 -22.37 19.23 15.13
C LEU A 338 -21.28 20.14 14.58
N ASP A 339 -20.69 19.77 13.44
CA ASP A 339 -19.68 20.61 12.80
C ASP A 339 -20.28 21.91 12.23
N LEU A 340 -21.51 21.85 11.69
CA LEU A 340 -22.24 23.07 11.29
C LEU A 340 -22.54 23.98 12.49
N ALA A 341 -23.00 23.41 13.61
CA ALA A 341 -23.26 24.17 14.83
C ALA A 341 -21.98 24.84 15.37
N ALA A 342 -20.86 24.12 15.37
CA ALA A 342 -19.56 24.68 15.78
C ALA A 342 -19.07 25.81 14.85
N ARG A 343 -19.42 25.75 13.55
CA ARG A 343 -19.14 26.84 12.59
C ARG A 343 -20.06 28.05 12.80
N ALA A 344 -21.34 27.84 13.08
CA ALA A 344 -22.32 28.90 13.27
C ALA A 344 -22.20 29.64 14.61
N PHE A 345 -21.77 28.93 15.66
CA PHE A 345 -21.69 29.46 17.03
C PHE A 345 -20.27 29.30 17.59
N PRO A 346 -19.43 30.35 17.55
CA PRO A 346 -18.02 30.28 17.95
C PRO A 346 -17.77 29.77 19.38
N VAL A 347 -18.73 29.90 20.29
CA VAL A 347 -18.65 29.40 21.67
C VAL A 347 -18.47 27.87 21.75
N PHE A 348 -18.92 27.13 20.73
CA PHE A 348 -18.77 25.67 20.65
C PHE A 348 -17.59 25.23 19.78
N ARG A 349 -16.83 26.17 19.21
CA ARG A 349 -15.72 25.83 18.32
C ARG A 349 -14.51 25.38 19.16
N PRO A 350 -14.05 24.12 18.99
CA PRO A 350 -12.84 23.69 19.68
C PRO A 350 -11.60 24.42 19.13
N PRO A 351 -10.48 24.42 19.88
CA PRO A 351 -9.21 24.90 19.38
C PRO A 351 -8.84 24.19 18.06
N ALA A 352 -8.18 24.91 17.16
CA ALA A 352 -7.70 24.33 15.92
C ALA A 352 -6.69 23.22 16.20
N LEU A 353 -6.82 22.09 15.51
CA LEU A 353 -5.89 20.97 15.63
C LEU A 353 -4.49 21.35 15.11
N LEU A 354 -4.46 22.05 13.99
CA LEU A 354 -3.30 22.55 13.27
C LEU A 354 -3.67 23.86 12.56
N SER A 355 -2.68 24.54 11.99
CA SER A 355 -2.90 25.70 11.13
C SER A 355 -1.98 25.60 9.92
N ASP A 356 -2.58 25.56 8.73
CA ASP A 356 -1.88 25.75 7.46
C ASP A 356 -2.25 27.13 6.91
N THR A 357 -1.30 28.06 6.85
CA THR A 357 -1.54 29.46 6.46
C THR A 357 -1.49 29.71 4.96
N ALA A 358 -1.04 28.74 4.17
CA ALA A 358 -1.02 28.83 2.71
C ALA A 358 -1.52 27.50 2.11
N PRO A 359 -2.79 27.13 2.35
CA PRO A 359 -3.35 25.91 1.80
C PRO A 359 -3.40 26.00 0.27
N ARG A 360 -3.05 24.93 -0.42
CA ARG A 360 -3.10 24.89 -1.89
C ARG A 360 -4.55 24.78 -2.36
N THR A 361 -4.91 25.47 -3.45
CA THR A 361 -6.27 25.39 -4.02
C THR A 361 -6.51 24.20 -4.94
N ARG A 362 -5.44 23.52 -5.36
CA ARG A 362 -5.51 22.32 -6.20
C ARG A 362 -4.61 21.22 -5.66
N PRO A 363 -5.04 19.95 -5.77
CA PRO A 363 -4.20 18.83 -5.39
C PRO A 363 -3.02 18.72 -6.36
N LEU A 364 -1.91 18.18 -5.87
CA LEU A 364 -0.90 17.64 -6.77
C LEU A 364 -1.47 16.37 -7.43
N PRO A 365 -1.20 16.15 -8.72
CA PRO A 365 -1.57 14.90 -9.37
C PRO A 365 -0.90 13.74 -8.63
N PRO A 366 -1.61 12.62 -8.41
CA PRO A 366 -0.98 11.45 -7.82
C PRO A 366 0.20 11.03 -8.70
N PRO A 367 1.35 10.67 -8.11
CA PRO A 367 2.49 10.20 -8.89
C PRO A 367 2.06 8.98 -9.70
N VAL A 368 2.18 9.07 -11.03
CA VAL A 368 1.80 7.99 -11.93
C VAL A 368 2.78 6.84 -11.72
N ALA A 369 2.37 5.81 -10.97
CA ALA A 369 3.08 4.56 -10.96
C ALA A 369 3.09 4.02 -12.40
N ALA A 370 4.26 3.92 -13.02
CA ALA A 370 4.37 3.34 -14.35
C ALA A 370 3.66 1.97 -14.34
N PRO A 371 2.66 1.73 -15.22
CA PRO A 371 1.99 0.45 -15.24
C PRO A 371 3.02 -0.62 -15.58
N ARG A 372 3.25 -1.54 -14.64
CA ARG A 372 3.95 -2.78 -14.98
C ARG A 372 3.07 -3.57 -15.92
N ARG A 373 3.65 -4.00 -17.03
CA ARG A 373 3.05 -4.98 -17.94
C ARG A 373 2.87 -6.29 -17.18
N ASP A 374 1.78 -6.42 -16.44
CA ASP A 374 1.26 -7.73 -16.09
C ASP A 374 0.92 -8.38 -17.43
N GLY A 375 1.66 -9.41 -17.82
CA GLY A 375 1.53 -10.14 -19.08
C GLY A 375 0.22 -10.95 -19.17
N ARG A 376 -0.92 -10.30 -18.93
CA ARG A 376 -2.25 -10.83 -19.17
C ARG A 376 -2.92 -9.95 -20.23
N PRO A 377 -3.28 -10.49 -21.41
CA PRO A 377 -3.90 -9.68 -22.44
C PRO A 377 -5.32 -9.33 -21.99
N LEU A 378 -5.50 -8.13 -21.44
CA LEU A 378 -6.82 -7.49 -21.28
C LEU A 378 -7.56 -7.41 -22.62
N ALA A 379 -6.85 -7.54 -23.74
CA ALA A 379 -7.41 -7.68 -25.08
C ALA A 379 -8.41 -8.85 -25.20
N GLY A 380 -8.21 -9.96 -24.48
CA GLY A 380 -9.13 -11.11 -24.53
C GLY A 380 -10.50 -10.81 -23.90
N LEU A 381 -10.52 -10.03 -22.81
CA LEU A 381 -11.77 -9.65 -22.14
C LEU A 381 -12.55 -8.61 -22.94
N ALA A 382 -11.85 -7.65 -23.56
CA ALA A 382 -12.45 -6.64 -24.42
C ALA A 382 -13.09 -7.27 -25.67
N LEU A 383 -12.41 -8.23 -26.31
CA LEU A 383 -12.94 -8.96 -27.46
C LEU A 383 -14.15 -9.83 -27.10
N ALA A 384 -14.14 -10.46 -25.92
CA ALA A 384 -15.28 -11.24 -25.44
C ALA A 384 -16.52 -10.36 -25.17
N LEU A 385 -16.32 -9.17 -24.60
CA LEU A 385 -17.41 -8.20 -24.36
C LEU A 385 -17.97 -7.62 -25.66
N ILE A 386 -17.11 -7.34 -26.65
CA ILE A 386 -17.55 -6.92 -27.99
C ILE A 386 -18.34 -8.03 -28.69
N GLY A 387 -17.88 -9.28 -28.59
CA GLY A 387 -18.59 -10.45 -29.12
C GLY A 387 -19.98 -10.63 -28.49
N LEU A 388 -20.08 -10.46 -27.17
CA LEU A 388 -21.36 -10.55 -26.44
C LEU A 388 -22.32 -9.40 -26.85
N ALA A 389 -21.81 -8.18 -27.00
CA ALA A 389 -22.61 -7.03 -27.45
C ALA A 389 -23.14 -7.23 -28.89
N CYS A 390 -22.33 -7.80 -29.79
CA CYS A 390 -22.75 -8.11 -31.15
C CYS A 390 -23.84 -9.18 -31.19
N LEU A 391 -23.77 -10.19 -30.33
CA LEU A 391 -24.81 -11.23 -30.20
C LEU A 391 -26.14 -10.66 -29.69
N VAL A 392 -26.11 -9.75 -28.71
CA VAL A 392 -27.33 -9.10 -28.19
C VAL A 392 -28.00 -8.22 -29.26
N VAL A 393 -27.22 -7.48 -30.05
CA VAL A 393 -27.75 -6.66 -31.15
C VAL A 393 -28.32 -7.53 -32.28
N ALA A 394 -27.66 -8.64 -32.62
CA ALA A 394 -28.17 -9.58 -33.61
C ALA A 394 -29.48 -10.25 -33.15
N TRP A 395 -29.60 -10.58 -31.86
CA TRP A 395 -30.80 -11.19 -31.31
C TRP A 395 -31.97 -10.20 -31.22
N GLY A 396 -31.70 -8.93 -30.86
CA GLY A 396 -32.71 -7.86 -30.84
C GLY A 396 -33.29 -7.56 -32.22
N ARG A 397 -32.46 -7.59 -33.28
CA ARG A 397 -32.93 -7.36 -34.67
C ARG A 397 -33.72 -8.54 -35.26
N GLY A 398 -33.60 -9.73 -34.69
CA GLY A 398 -34.38 -10.91 -35.09
C GLY A 398 -35.83 -10.91 -34.60
N LEU A 399 -36.14 -10.11 -33.57
CA LEU A 399 -37.47 -10.07 -32.94
C LEU A 399 -38.42 -9.03 -33.58
N ASP A 400 -37.90 -8.06 -34.35
CA ASP A 400 -38.70 -7.02 -35.00
C ASP A 400 -39.26 -7.43 -36.39
N GLY A 401 -38.96 -8.64 -36.87
CA GLY A 401 -39.34 -9.11 -38.21
C GLY A 401 -40.73 -9.76 -38.34
N GLY A 402 -41.52 -9.86 -37.27
CA GLY A 402 -42.65 -10.78 -37.20
C GLY A 402 -43.96 -10.21 -36.67
N SER A 403 -44.56 -9.19 -37.30
CA SER A 403 -46.03 -9.09 -37.46
C SER A 403 -46.44 -7.75 -38.10
N ARG A 404 -46.92 -7.80 -39.36
CA ARG A 404 -47.93 -6.88 -39.92
C ARG A 404 -48.26 -7.29 -41.37
N ARG A 405 -49.25 -8.16 -41.53
CA ARG A 405 -50.10 -8.20 -42.74
C ARG A 405 -51.54 -8.44 -42.31
N GLY A 406 -52.25 -7.33 -42.10
CA GLY A 406 -53.70 -7.26 -42.00
C GLY A 406 -54.29 -6.96 -43.37
N ALA A 407 -55.48 -7.50 -43.60
CA ALA A 407 -56.22 -7.56 -44.85
C ALA A 407 -56.65 -6.19 -45.40
N HIS A 408 -56.77 -6.11 -46.73
CA HIS A 408 -57.73 -5.20 -47.37
C HIS A 408 -58.40 -5.89 -48.57
N ARG A 409 -59.73 -6.01 -48.46
CA ARG A 409 -60.66 -6.32 -49.54
C ARG A 409 -60.80 -5.11 -50.47
N SER A 410 -60.92 -5.35 -51.77
CA SER A 410 -61.60 -4.44 -52.70
C SER A 410 -62.45 -5.23 -53.69
N THR A 411 -63.74 -4.96 -53.65
CA THR A 411 -64.80 -5.39 -54.57
C THR A 411 -64.73 -4.64 -55.90
N THR A 412 -64.94 -5.34 -57.02
CA THR A 412 -65.59 -4.82 -58.24
C THR A 412 -66.10 -6.01 -59.07
N ILE A 413 -67.33 -5.89 -59.57
CA ILE A 413 -68.14 -6.80 -60.43
C ILE A 413 -68.72 -5.88 -61.53
N PRO A 414 -69.24 -6.34 -62.70
CA PRO A 414 -68.90 -7.44 -63.62
C PRO A 414 -68.66 -6.91 -65.07
N GLU A 415 -68.38 -7.78 -66.05
CA GLU A 415 -69.11 -7.74 -67.33
C GLU A 415 -68.99 -9.05 -68.13
N ARG A 416 -69.89 -9.17 -69.12
CA ARG A 416 -70.44 -10.37 -69.76
C ARG A 416 -69.48 -11.02 -70.77
N GLY A 417 -69.75 -12.30 -71.09
CA GLY A 417 -69.19 -13.02 -72.27
C GLY A 417 -69.69 -12.44 -73.61
N PRO A 418 -69.60 -13.14 -74.77
CA PRO A 418 -69.55 -14.60 -74.95
C PRO A 418 -68.54 -15.12 -76.02
N ALA A 419 -68.34 -16.45 -76.03
CA ALA A 419 -68.30 -17.36 -77.19
C ALA A 419 -67.62 -18.67 -76.79
#